data_AF-A0A4R3LBN2-F1
#
_entry.id   AF-A0A4R3LBN2-F1
#
_cell.length_a   1.000
_cell.length_b   1.000
_cell.length_c   1.000
_cell.angle_alpha   90.00
_cell.angle_beta   90.00
_cell.angle_gamma   90.00
#
_symmetry.space_group_name_H-M   'P 1'
#
loop_
_entity.id
_entity.type
_entity.pdbx_description
1 polymer ?
#
loop_
_entity_poly.entity_id
_entity_poly.type
_entity_poly.pdbx_seq_one_letter_code
_entity_poly.pdbx_strand_id
1 'polypeptide(L)'
;MSSFFNEEKLKEILLNECNFYQYQAEKKIESLKRLQEPLQKALQQWIEDRTVSEEIEVEGVTLQYIMDKWESNFTSALFLMSTFMDEPQDAIKFKSIPFFFIK
;
A
#
# COMPACT_ATOMS: atom_id res chain seq x y z
N MET A 1 -16.21 11.89 -0.33
CA MET A 1 -15.84 10.82 -1.26
C MET A 1 -16.09 9.50 -0.54
N SER A 2 -16.79 8.55 -1.15
CA SER A 2 -16.95 7.20 -0.59
C SER A 2 -15.63 6.44 -0.76
N SER A 3 -15.12 5.85 0.32
CA SER A 3 -14.01 4.89 0.28
C SER A 3 -14.51 3.54 -0.23
N PHE A 4 -13.63 2.77 -0.87
CA PHE A 4 -13.94 1.38 -1.29
C PHE A 4 -13.50 0.34 -0.25
N PHE A 5 -13.11 0.78 0.95
CA PHE A 5 -12.64 -0.08 2.02
C PHE A 5 -13.31 0.26 3.37
N ASN A 6 -13.32 -0.69 4.29
CA ASN A 6 -13.89 -0.53 5.62
C ASN A 6 -12.94 0.26 6.52
N GLU A 7 -13.24 1.56 6.70
CA GLU A 7 -12.43 2.49 7.49
C GLU A 7 -12.35 2.12 8.98
N GLU A 8 -13.43 1.60 9.56
CA GLU A 8 -13.48 1.23 10.98
C GLU A 8 -12.56 0.05 11.25
N LYS A 9 -12.66 -1.02 10.44
CA LYS A 9 -11.76 -2.17 10.53
C LYS A 9 -10.31 -1.77 10.29
N LEU A 10 -10.05 -0.90 9.31
CA LEU A 10 -8.69 -0.41 9.07
C LEU A 10 -8.16 0.38 10.27
N LYS A 11 -9.00 1.21 10.90
CA LYS A 11 -8.64 1.95 12.11
C LYS A 11 -8.26 1.00 13.24
N GLU A 12 -9.05 -0.04 13.47
CA GLU A 12 -8.74 -1.07 14.47
C GLU A 12 -7.40 -1.77 14.20
N ILE A 13 -7.13 -2.16 12.96
CA ILE A 13 -5.85 -2.76 12.55
C ILE A 13 -4.68 -1.80 12.85
N LEU A 14 -4.80 -0.53 12.44
CA LEU A 14 -3.73 0.44 12.63
C LEU A 14 -3.43 0.69 14.12
N LEU A 15 -4.47 0.79 14.95
CA LEU A 15 -4.32 1.04 16.38
C LEU A 15 -3.78 -0.18 17.13
N ASN A 16 -4.36 -1.36 16.86
CA ASN A 16 -4.12 -2.55 17.67
C ASN A 16 -2.97 -3.42 17.15
N GLU A 17 -2.80 -3.51 15.83
CA GLU A 17 -1.77 -4.36 15.21
C GLU A 17 -0.52 -3.55 14.85
N CYS A 18 -0.68 -2.30 14.38
CA CYS A 18 0.44 -1.48 13.94
C CYS A 18 0.97 -0.50 14.99
N ASN A 19 0.37 -0.45 16.19
CA ASN A 19 0.72 0.48 17.28
C ASN A 19 0.65 1.98 16.89
N PHE A 20 -0.27 2.34 16.00
CA PHE A 20 -0.47 3.74 15.64
C PHE A 20 -1.21 4.47 16.77
N TYR A 21 -0.88 5.75 16.96
CA TYR A 21 -1.73 6.63 17.74
C TYR A 21 -2.98 7.04 16.92
N GLN A 22 -4.07 7.38 17.61
CA GLN A 22 -5.35 7.82 17.01
C GLN A 22 -5.15 8.80 15.83
N TYR A 23 -4.40 9.88 16.06
CA TYR A 23 -4.17 10.91 15.03
C TYR A 23 -3.41 10.35 13.82
N GLN A 24 -2.48 9.42 14.02
CA GLN A 24 -1.71 8.81 12.94
C GLN A 24 -2.61 7.88 12.10
N ALA A 25 -3.46 7.10 12.77
CA ALA A 25 -4.41 6.21 12.11
C ALA A 25 -5.40 7.00 11.25
N GLU A 26 -5.97 8.08 11.80
CA GLU A 26 -6.90 8.96 11.07
C GLU A 26 -6.22 9.62 9.85
N LYS A 27 -5.01 10.15 10.03
CA LYS A 27 -4.25 10.73 8.91
C LYS A 27 -3.94 9.68 7.83
N LYS A 28 -3.58 8.46 8.23
CA LYS A 28 -3.27 7.36 7.31
C LYS A 28 -4.50 6.95 6.51
N ILE A 29 -5.66 6.82 7.14
CA ILE A 29 -6.94 6.52 6.48
C ILE A 29 -7.28 7.60 5.44
N GLU A 30 -7.15 8.87 5.80
CA GLU A 30 -7.41 9.99 4.88
C GLU A 30 -6.46 10.01 3.68
N SER A 31 -5.21 9.57 3.86
CA SER A 31 -4.29 9.38 2.73
C SER A 31 -4.67 8.18 1.85
N LEU A 32 -5.10 7.06 2.44
CA LEU A 32 -5.50 5.85 1.71
C LEU A 32 -6.78 6.05 0.89
N LYS A 33 -7.71 6.92 1.35
CA LYS A 33 -8.91 7.32 0.59
C LYS A 33 -8.61 8.02 -0.73
N ARG A 34 -7.42 8.60 -0.88
CA ARG A 34 -7.01 9.36 -2.07
C ARG A 34 -6.34 8.49 -3.13
N LEU A 35 -6.06 7.23 -2.81
CA LEU A 35 -5.49 6.28 -3.75
C LEU A 35 -6.47 5.95 -4.87
N GLN A 36 -5.94 5.52 -6.02
CA GLN A 36 -6.74 5.06 -7.14
C GLN A 36 -7.63 3.87 -6.73
N GLU A 37 -8.80 3.74 -7.36
CA GLU A 37 -9.80 2.72 -7.01
C GLU A 37 -9.25 1.29 -6.94
N PRO A 38 -8.38 0.80 -7.86
CA PRO A 38 -7.82 -0.55 -7.75
C PRO A 38 -7.05 -0.78 -6.45
N LEU A 39 -6.31 0.22 -5.98
CA LEU A 39 -5.55 0.16 -4.73
C LEU A 39 -6.46 0.14 -3.50
N GLN A 40 -7.57 0.88 -3.55
CA GLN A 40 -8.57 0.84 -2.48
C GLN A 40 -9.28 -0.53 -2.38
N LYS A 41 -9.54 -1.17 -3.52
CA LYS A 41 -10.10 -2.53 -3.55
C LYS A 41 -9.12 -3.57 -3.01
N ALA A 42 -7.85 -3.48 -3.39
CA ALA A 42 -6.81 -4.35 -2.82
C ALA A 42 -6.66 -4.12 -1.31
N LEU A 43 -6.81 -2.89 -0.83
CA LEU A 43 -6.87 -2.60 0.59
C LEU A 43 -8.06 -3.26 1.28
N GLN A 44 -9.25 -3.21 0.68
CA GLN A 44 -10.42 -3.89 1.24
C GLN A 44 -10.20 -5.40 1.36
N GLN A 45 -9.67 -6.04 0.31
CA GLN A 45 -9.35 -7.47 0.35
C GLN A 45 -8.35 -7.78 1.46
N TRP A 46 -7.26 -7.02 1.55
CA TRP A 46 -6.26 -7.20 2.60
C TRP A 46 -6.82 -7.00 4.02
N ILE A 47 -7.75 -6.07 4.21
CA ILE A 47 -8.46 -5.88 5.49
C ILE A 47 -9.27 -7.14 5.85
N GLU A 48 -9.86 -7.82 4.87
CA GLU A 48 -10.70 -9.00 5.08
C GLU A 48 -9.91 -10.28 5.34
N ASP A 49 -8.89 -10.56 4.53
CA ASP A 49 -8.22 -11.87 4.53
C ASP A 49 -6.69 -11.82 4.54
N ARG A 50 -6.11 -10.61 4.59
CA ARG A 50 -4.66 -10.34 4.53
C ARG A 50 -3.97 -10.77 3.23
N THR A 51 -4.73 -11.10 2.19
CA THR A 51 -4.20 -11.41 0.87
C THR A 51 -3.68 -10.15 0.18
N VAL A 52 -2.55 -10.29 -0.51
CA VAL A 52 -1.98 -9.24 -1.37
C VAL A 52 -2.34 -9.57 -2.81
N SER A 53 -3.06 -8.68 -3.49
CA SER A 53 -3.42 -8.88 -4.90
C SER A 53 -2.18 -8.83 -5.80
N GLU A 54 -2.01 -9.87 -6.62
CA GLU A 54 -0.98 -9.93 -7.67
C GLU A 54 -1.42 -9.28 -8.98
N GLU A 55 -2.71 -8.92 -9.11
CA GLU A 55 -3.26 -8.33 -10.34
C GLU A 55 -2.80 -6.88 -10.56
N ILE A 56 -2.33 -6.22 -9.50
CA ILE A 56 -1.85 -4.84 -9.55
C ILE A 56 -0.35 -4.85 -9.83
N GLU A 57 -0.01 -4.38 -11.03
CA GLU A 57 1.34 -4.42 -11.57
C GLU A 57 1.63 -3.16 -12.41
N VAL A 58 2.86 -2.64 -12.28
CA VAL A 58 3.40 -1.59 -13.14
C VAL A 58 4.85 -1.92 -13.51
N GLU A 59 5.16 -2.06 -14.80
CA GLU A 59 6.51 -2.36 -15.34
C GLU A 59 7.19 -3.61 -14.71
N GLY A 60 6.38 -4.62 -14.42
CA GLY A 60 6.72 -5.88 -13.75
C GLY A 60 6.97 -5.73 -12.25
N VAL A 61 6.47 -4.67 -11.61
CA VAL A 61 6.53 -4.43 -10.16
C VAL A 61 5.14 -4.62 -9.56
N THR A 62 5.00 -5.58 -8.65
CA THR A 62 3.77 -5.86 -7.91
C THR A 62 3.83 -5.31 -6.47
N LEU A 63 2.70 -5.29 -5.76
CA LEU A 63 2.66 -4.92 -4.34
C LEU A 63 3.56 -5.82 -3.48
N GLN A 64 3.50 -7.14 -3.71
CA GLN A 64 4.35 -8.11 -3.01
C GLN A 64 5.84 -7.83 -3.26
N TYR A 65 6.21 -7.54 -4.51
CA TYR A 65 7.59 -7.22 -4.85
C TYR A 65 8.09 -5.97 -4.10
N ILE A 66 7.24 -4.95 -3.93
CA ILE A 66 7.59 -3.75 -3.15
C ILE A 66 7.80 -4.10 -1.68
N MET A 67 6.90 -4.89 -1.10
CA MET A 67 6.97 -5.33 0.29
C MET A 67 8.26 -6.10 0.56
N ASP A 68 8.58 -7.07 -0.31
CA ASP A 68 9.78 -7.90 -0.18
C ASP A 68 11.06 -7.09 -0.35
N LYS A 69 11.07 -6.15 -1.31
CA LYS A 69 12.26 -5.37 -1.63
C LYS A 69 12.63 -4.35 -0.55
N TRP A 70 11.65 -3.74 0.10
CA TRP A 70 11.86 -2.69 1.11
C TRP A 70 11.55 -3.15 2.53
N GLU A 71 11.29 -4.44 2.74
CA GLU A 71 10.79 -4.99 4.01
C GLU A 71 9.61 -4.15 4.56
N SER A 72 8.75 -3.70 3.66
CA SER A 72 7.72 -2.69 3.95
C SER A 72 6.36 -3.33 4.19
N ASN A 73 5.51 -2.63 4.96
CA ASN A 73 4.14 -3.08 5.16
C ASN A 73 3.26 -2.79 3.93
N PHE A 74 2.14 -3.51 3.85
CA PHE A 74 1.20 -3.43 2.74
C PHE A 74 0.71 -2.00 2.45
N THR A 75 0.39 -1.21 3.47
CA THR A 75 -0.08 0.18 3.26
C THR A 75 1.00 1.08 2.65
N SER A 76 2.28 0.85 2.97
CA SER A 76 3.39 1.59 2.35
C SER A 76 3.58 1.18 0.89
N ALA A 77 3.44 -0.12 0.60
CA ALA A 77 3.47 -0.62 -0.77
C ALA A 77 2.35 -0.01 -1.64
N LEU A 78 1.15 0.19 -1.10
CA LEU A 78 0.05 0.87 -1.81
C LEU A 78 0.41 2.31 -2.21
N PHE A 79 1.04 3.08 -1.32
CA PHE A 79 1.45 4.46 -1.66
C PHE A 79 2.49 4.47 -2.77
N LEU A 80 3.47 3.58 -2.70
CA LEU A 80 4.50 3.51 -3.73
C LEU A 80 3.93 3.04 -5.08
N MET A 81 3.02 2.05 -5.04
CA MET A 81 2.32 1.60 -6.23
C MET A 81 1.46 2.72 -6.86
N SER A 82 0.82 3.57 -6.06
CA SER A 82 0.13 4.77 -6.58
C SER A 82 1.10 5.68 -7.32
N THR A 83 2.29 5.93 -6.78
CA THR A 83 3.31 6.72 -7.47
C THR A 83 3.72 6.05 -8.79
N PHE A 84 3.85 4.73 -8.83
CA PHE A 84 4.17 4.00 -10.05
C PHE A 84 3.04 4.05 -11.08
N MET A 85 1.77 3.97 -10.66
CA MET A 85 0.63 4.13 -11.56
C MET A 85 0.59 5.51 -12.22
N ASP A 86 0.97 6.56 -11.47
CA ASP A 86 1.04 7.93 -11.99
C ASP A 86 2.30 8.16 -12.84
N GLU A 87 3.43 7.56 -12.45
CA GLU A 87 4.74 7.68 -13.10
C GLU A 87 5.43 6.30 -13.29
N PRO A 88 5.11 5.54 -14.35
CA PRO A 88 5.67 4.20 -14.58
C PRO A 88 7.20 4.14 -14.64
N GLN A 89 7.87 5.23 -15.05
CA GLN A 89 9.34 5.30 -15.02
C GLN A 89 9.94 5.06 -13.62
N ASP A 90 9.20 5.37 -12.56
CA ASP A 90 9.70 5.22 -11.19
C ASP A 90 9.68 3.75 -10.76
N ALA A 91 8.78 2.93 -11.31
CA ALA A 91 8.80 1.48 -11.13
C ALA A 91 10.07 0.87 -11.76
N ILE A 92 10.46 1.35 -12.96
CA ILE A 92 11.67 0.90 -13.65
C ILE A 92 12.92 1.25 -12.83
N LYS A 93 13.01 2.48 -12.31
CA LYS A 93 14.10 2.91 -11.42
C LYS A 93 14.10 2.08 -10.14
N PHE A 94 12.93 1.90 -9.52
CA PHE A 94 12.80 1.10 -8.31
C PHE A 94 13.31 -0.33 -8.51
N LYS A 95 12.98 -0.94 -9.66
CA LYS A 95 13.44 -2.28 -10.02
C LYS A 95 14.96 -2.36 -10.17
N SER A 96 15.59 -1.32 -10.71
CA SER A 96 17.04 -1.29 -10.95
C SER A 96 17.90 -1.05 -9.69
N ILE A 97 17.32 -0.53 -8.60
CA ILE A 97 18.03 -0.36 -7.32
C ILE A 97 18.41 -1.74 -6.74
N PRO A 98 19.68 -2.04 -6.48
CA PRO A 98 20.04 -3.31 -5.85
C PRO A 98 19.54 -3.39 -4.40
N PHE A 99 19.08 -4.58 -3.97
CA PHE A 99 18.54 -4.83 -2.63
C PHE A 99 19.47 -4.36 -1.48
N PHE A 100 20.78 -4.42 -1.67
CA PHE A 100 21.76 -4.05 -0.65
C PHE A 100 21.82 -2.55 -0.32
N PHE A 101 21.25 -1.68 -1.16
CA PHE A 101 21.27 -0.22 -0.94
C PHE A 101 20.06 0.32 -0.18
N ILE A 102 19.15 -0.55 0.26
CA ILE A 102 17.85 -0.15 0.84
C ILE A 102 17.85 -0.44 2.36
N LYS A 103 18.95 -0.15 3.06
CA LYS A 103 19.03 -0.24 4.53
C LYS A 103 19.33 1.11 5.16
#